data_AF-A0A329RZT3-F1
#
_entry.id   AF-A0A329RZT3-F1
#
_cell.length_a   1.000
_cell.length_b   1.000
_cell.length_c   1.000
_cell.angle_alpha   90.00
_cell.angle_beta   90.00
_cell.angle_gamma   90.00
#
_symmetry.space_group_name_H-M   'P 1'
#
loop_
_entity.id
_entity.type
_entity.pdbx_description
1 polymer ?
#
loop_
_entity_poly.entity_id
_entity_poly.type
_entity_poly.pdbx_seq_one_letter_code
_entity_poly.pdbx_strand_id
1 'polypeptide(L)'
;MMLFVPPGLALDASSSAYKDKVLALGTKAQENALGFLNAYGSSAVAGGTALKALRQLHKQCKRDEQIAQFHELVDSDGVVDPTPPSAFPTFVRRRPSK
;
A
#
# COMPACT_ATOMS: atom_id res chain seq x y z
N MET A 1 -3.30 -0.69 -2.68
CA MET A 1 -1.96 -0.99 -3.21
C MET A 1 -0.87 -0.24 -2.46
N MET A 2 -1.00 1.07 -2.19
CA MET A 2 0.01 1.84 -1.43
C MET A 2 0.51 1.18 -0.12
N LEU A 3 -0.39 0.56 0.66
CA LEU A 3 -0.02 -0.12 1.91
C LEU A 3 0.87 -1.35 1.72
N PHE A 4 0.93 -1.91 0.51
CA PHE A 4 1.67 -3.13 0.19
C PHE A 4 2.91 -2.84 -0.67
N VAL A 5 3.31 -1.58 -0.75
CA VAL A 5 4.50 -1.15 -1.47
C VAL A 5 5.73 -1.60 -0.68
N PRO A 6 6.73 -2.21 -1.34
CA PRO A 6 7.97 -2.60 -0.69
C PRO A 6 8.76 -1.38 -0.18
N PRO A 7 9.54 -1.52 0.91
CA PRO A 7 10.41 -0.46 1.42
C PRO A 7 11.46 -0.03 0.39
N GLY A 8 11.87 1.24 0.42
CA GLY A 8 12.90 1.78 -0.49
C GLY A 8 12.33 2.36 -1.79
N LEU A 9 11.11 2.87 -1.77
CA LEU A 9 10.51 3.53 -2.93
C LEU A 9 11.18 4.90 -3.13
N ALA A 10 11.99 5.03 -4.17
CA ALA A 10 12.53 6.30 -4.62
C ALA A 10 12.01 6.59 -6.03
N LEU A 11 10.89 7.32 -6.11
CA LEU A 11 10.33 7.77 -7.37
C LEU A 11 10.82 9.18 -7.67
N ASP A 12 11.71 9.27 -8.66
CA ASP A 12 12.13 10.54 -9.22
C ASP A 12 11.27 10.87 -10.44
N ALA A 13 10.41 11.89 -10.30
CA ALA A 13 9.52 12.35 -11.37
C ALA A 13 10.26 12.95 -12.57
N SER A 14 11.53 13.34 -12.40
CA SER A 14 12.38 13.84 -13.48
C SER A 14 13.08 12.73 -14.27
N SER A 15 13.02 11.48 -13.79
CA SER A 15 13.63 10.33 -14.45
C SER A 15 12.81 9.89 -15.66
N SER A 16 13.49 9.63 -16.80
CA SER A 16 12.86 9.02 -17.97
C SER A 16 12.28 7.63 -17.70
N ALA A 17 12.84 6.91 -16.72
CA ALA A 17 12.38 5.60 -16.28
C ALA A 17 11.24 5.64 -15.24
N TYR A 18 10.69 6.83 -14.93
CA TYR A 18 9.66 7.01 -13.91
C TYR A 18 8.44 6.11 -14.15
N LYS A 19 7.92 6.07 -15.38
CA LYS A 19 6.73 5.27 -15.72
C LYS A 19 6.95 3.77 -15.51
N ASP A 20 8.11 3.27 -15.92
CA ASP A 20 8.47 1.86 -15.79
C ASP A 20 8.65 1.48 -14.33
N LYS A 21 9.29 2.34 -13.53
CA LYS A 21 9.40 2.16 -12.07
C LYS A 21 8.03 2.14 -11.40
N VAL A 22 7.15 3.08 -11.74
CA VAL A 22 5.77 3.12 -11.22
C VAL A 22 5.01 1.84 -11.57
N LEU A 23 5.15 1.33 -12.80
CA LEU A 23 4.49 0.10 -13.22
C LEU A 23 5.03 -1.14 -12.47
N ALA A 24 6.34 -1.26 -12.34
CA ALA A 24 6.98 -2.35 -11.61
C ALA A 24 6.58 -2.34 -10.13
N LEU A 25 6.55 -1.15 -9.51
CA LEU A 25 6.09 -0.96 -8.14
C LEU A 25 4.61 -1.31 -7.97
N GLY A 26 3.75 -0.89 -8.89
CA GLY A 26 2.34 -1.23 -8.89
C GLY A 26 2.10 -2.74 -8.97
N THR A 27 2.86 -3.41 -9.84
CA THR A 27 2.81 -4.88 -10.01
C THR A 27 3.21 -5.60 -8.73
N LYS A 28 4.35 -5.21 -8.14
CA LYS A 28 4.84 -5.80 -6.89
C LYS A 28 3.91 -5.54 -5.70
N ALA A 29 3.34 -4.33 -5.61
CA ALA A 29 2.36 -4.00 -4.59
C ALA A 29 1.07 -4.82 -4.73
N GLN A 30 0.67 -5.16 -5.96
CA GLN A 30 -0.45 -6.05 -6.22
C GLN A 30 -0.15 -7.48 -5.80
N GLU A 31 1.02 -8.02 -6.13
CA GLU A 31 1.45 -9.35 -5.70
C GLU A 31 1.47 -9.47 -4.18
N ASN A 32 2.05 -8.48 -3.49
CA ASN A 32 2.06 -8.41 -2.03
C ASN A 32 0.64 -8.37 -1.44
N ALA A 33 -0.26 -7.58 -2.03
CA ALA A 33 -1.66 -7.50 -1.58
C ALA A 33 -2.40 -8.83 -1.74
N LEU A 34 -2.16 -9.55 -2.84
CA LEU A 34 -2.74 -10.88 -3.06
C LEU A 34 -2.14 -11.92 -2.10
N GLY A 35 -0.82 -11.89 -1.88
CA GLY A 35 -0.15 -12.72 -0.89
C GLY A 35 -0.71 -12.53 0.52
N PHE A 36 -0.92 -11.27 0.92
CA PHE A 36 -1.58 -10.94 2.19
C PHE A 36 -2.99 -11.52 2.26
N LEU A 37 -3.82 -11.34 1.23
CA LEU A 37 -5.18 -11.90 1.20
C LEU A 37 -5.20 -13.43 1.29
N ASN A 38 -4.29 -14.10 0.59
CA ASN A 38 -4.13 -15.55 0.65
C ASN A 38 -3.74 -16.02 2.06
N ALA A 39 -2.85 -15.30 2.74
CA ALA A 39 -2.44 -15.62 4.12
C ALA A 39 -3.63 -15.55 5.11
N TYR A 40 -4.64 -14.73 4.84
CA TYR A 40 -5.89 -14.67 5.60
C TYR A 40 -7.02 -15.55 5.00
N GLY A 41 -6.70 -16.48 4.11
CA GLY A 41 -7.63 -17.47 3.56
C GLY A 41 -8.54 -16.96 2.44
N SER A 42 -8.23 -15.83 1.82
CA SER A 42 -9.00 -15.26 0.71
C SER A 42 -8.35 -15.53 -0.64
N SER A 43 -9.00 -16.34 -1.49
CA SER A 43 -8.58 -16.60 -2.88
C SER A 43 -9.01 -15.48 -3.85
N ALA A 44 -9.05 -14.23 -3.40
CA ALA A 44 -9.58 -13.13 -4.20
C ALA A 44 -8.59 -12.71 -5.29
N VAL A 45 -8.92 -12.99 -6.56
CA VAL A 45 -8.07 -12.67 -7.72
C VAL A 45 -8.54 -11.38 -8.42
N ALA A 46 -9.85 -11.13 -8.47
CA ALA A 46 -10.40 -9.95 -9.12
C ALA A 46 -10.33 -8.72 -8.19
N GLY A 47 -10.01 -7.55 -8.75
CA GLY A 47 -9.82 -6.31 -7.96
C GLY A 47 -11.00 -5.96 -7.06
N GLY A 48 -12.24 -6.15 -7.53
CA GLY A 48 -13.45 -5.91 -6.72
C GLY A 48 -13.57 -6.87 -5.53
N THR A 49 -13.25 -8.16 -5.74
CA THR A 49 -13.26 -9.17 -4.67
C THR A 49 -12.14 -8.96 -3.67
N ALA A 50 -10.95 -8.59 -4.12
CA ALA A 50 -9.80 -8.26 -3.28
C ALA A 50 -10.12 -7.03 -2.41
N LEU A 51 -10.75 -6.00 -2.98
CA LEU A 51 -11.20 -4.83 -2.23
C LEU A 51 -12.23 -5.19 -1.15
N LYS A 52 -13.18 -6.09 -1.46
CA LYS A 52 -14.16 -6.57 -0.48
C LYS A 52 -13.50 -7.31 0.68
N ALA A 53 -12.55 -8.19 0.38
CA ALA A 53 -11.79 -8.93 1.39
C ALA A 53 -10.94 -7.97 2.27
N LEU A 54 -10.27 -6.99 1.65
CA LEU A 54 -9.51 -5.96 2.38
C LEU A 54 -10.39 -5.11 3.30
N ARG A 55 -11.61 -4.74 2.88
CA ARG A 55 -12.58 -4.03 3.74
C ARG A 55 -13.01 -4.89 4.93
N GLN A 56 -13.18 -6.20 4.73
CA GLN A 56 -13.54 -7.12 5.80
C GLN A 56 -12.39 -7.28 6.81
N LEU A 57 -11.15 -7.39 6.35
CA LEU A 57 -9.97 -7.45 7.22
C LEU A 57 -9.77 -6.15 8.01
N HIS A 58 -10.04 -5.00 7.40
CA HIS A 58 -10.03 -3.71 8.10
C HIS A 58 -11.07 -3.63 9.23
N LYS A 59 -12.28 -4.16 9.03
CA LYS A 59 -13.29 -4.26 10.10
C LYS A 59 -12.86 -5.15 11.27
N GLN A 60 -11.92 -6.07 11.03
CA GLN A 60 -11.37 -6.96 12.05
C GLN A 60 -10.07 -6.42 12.68
N CYS A 61 -9.66 -5.18 12.38
CA CYS A 61 -8.38 -4.59 12.79
C CYS A 61 -7.13 -5.35 12.31
N LYS A 62 -7.28 -6.33 11.41
CA LYS A 62 -6.18 -7.17 10.91
C LYS A 62 -5.30 -6.49 9.85
N ARG A 63 -5.59 -5.23 9.52
CA ARG A 63 -4.82 -4.41 8.56
C ARG A 63 -4.11 -3.23 9.22
N ASP A 64 -4.23 -3.08 10.54
CA ASP A 64 -3.70 -1.93 11.26
C ASP A 64 -2.18 -1.98 11.37
N GLU A 65 -1.59 -3.18 11.46
CA GLU A 65 -0.14 -3.37 11.38
C GLU A 65 0.44 -2.93 10.03
N GLN A 66 -0.23 -3.24 8.92
CA GLN A 66 0.20 -2.79 7.58
C GLN A 66 0.08 -1.27 7.43
N ILE A 67 -0.91 -0.65 8.08
CA ILE A 67 -1.06 0.81 8.13
C ILE A 67 0.08 1.41 8.97
N ALA A 68 0.41 0.83 10.12
CA ALA A 68 1.51 1.27 10.98
C ALA A 68 2.87 1.15 10.27
N GLN A 69 3.15 0.01 9.64
CA GLN A 69 4.37 -0.18 8.83
C GLN A 69 4.46 0.83 7.69
N PHE A 70 3.35 1.11 7.00
CA PHE A 70 3.33 2.15 5.98
C PHE A 70 3.68 3.54 6.55
N HIS A 71 3.15 3.89 7.72
CA HIS A 71 3.51 5.14 8.40
C HIS A 71 4.98 5.20 8.80
N GLU A 72 5.55 4.11 9.34
CA GLU A 72 6.97 4.04 9.68
C GLU A 72 7.86 4.23 8.43
N LEU A 73 7.48 3.64 7.30
CA LEU A 73 8.24 3.78 6.05
C LEU A 73 8.18 5.21 5.48
N VAL A 74 7.04 5.89 5.61
CA VAL A 74 6.89 7.30 5.22
C VAL A 74 7.67 8.22 6.17
N ASP A 75 7.59 7.97 7.48
CA ASP A 75 8.29 8.79 8.49
C ASP A 75 9.82 8.62 8.42
N SER A 76 10.31 7.46 7.95
CA SER A 76 11.74 7.15 7.83
C SER A 76 12.38 7.64 6.51
N ASP A 77 11.65 8.40 5.69
CA ASP A 77 12.07 8.85 4.35
C ASP A 77 12.44 7.69 3.39
N GLY A 78 12.01 6.46 3.72
CA GLY A 78 12.23 5.26 2.91
C GLY A 78 11.31 5.15 1.70
N VAL A 79 10.37 6.08 1.56
CA VAL A 79 9.39 6.20 0.49
C VAL A 79 9.31 7.66 0.07
N VAL A 80 10.02 8.03 -1.00
CA VAL A 80 9.89 9.33 -1.68
C VAL A 80 8.75 9.22 -2.69
N ASP A 81 7.53 9.40 -2.19
CA ASP A 81 6.34 9.50 -3.03
C ASP A 81 6.10 10.99 -3.38
N PRO A 82 6.14 11.38 -4.68
CA PRO A 82 5.85 12.76 -5.08
C PRO A 82 4.38 13.15 -4.89
N THR A 83 3.51 12.21 -4.48
CA THR A 83 2.10 12.46 -4.20
C THR A 83 1.95 13.40 -3.00
N PRO A 84 1.31 14.58 -3.16
CA PRO A 84 1.14 15.50 -2.06
C PRO A 84 0.27 14.88 -0.96
N PRO A 85 0.51 15.20 0.34
CA PRO A 85 -0.26 14.63 1.44
C PRO A 85 -1.78 14.82 1.33
N SER A 86 -2.20 15.90 0.65
CA SER A 86 -3.59 16.24 0.34
C SER A 86 -4.27 15.32 -0.68
N ALA A 87 -3.54 14.43 -1.36
CA ALA A 87 -4.07 13.43 -2.26
C ALA A 87 -4.22 12.04 -1.60
N PHE A 88 -3.65 11.83 -0.41
CA PHE A 88 -3.78 10.54 0.28
C PHE A 88 -5.21 10.29 0.80
N PRO A 89 -5.68 9.04 0.84
CA PRO A 89 -6.96 8.70 1.46
C PRO A 89 -7.00 9.04 2.96
N THR A 90 -8.17 9.37 3.51
CA THR A 90 -8.33 9.75 4.93
C THR A 90 -7.76 8.73 5.92
N PHE A 91 -7.87 7.43 5.62
CA PHE A 91 -7.34 6.35 6.47
C PHE A 91 -5.81 6.25 6.45
N VAL A 92 -5.15 6.85 5.46
CA VAL A 92 -3.69 7.00 5.41
C VAL A 92 -3.27 8.32 6.07
N ARG A 93 -4.14 9.33 6.09
CA ARG A 93 -3.87 10.60 6.80
C ARG A 93 -4.04 10.47 8.31
N ARG A 94 -4.92 9.59 8.78
CA ARG A 94 -5.20 9.41 10.20
C ARG A 94 -4.43 8.21 10.72
N ARG A 95 -3.47 8.45 11.62
CA ARG A 95 -2.84 7.36 12.38
C ARG A 95 -3.93 6.63 13.19
N PRO A 96 -3.91 5.29 13.24
CA PRO A 96 -4.78 4.57 14.16
C PRO A 96 -4.50 5.03 15.60
N SER A 97 -5.55 5.32 16.35
CA SER A 97 -5.46 5.56 17.80
C SER A 97 -4.92 4.28 18.44
N LYS A 98 -3.92 4.43 19.31
CA LYS A 98 -3.55 3.39 20.28
C LYS A 98 -4.77 2.99 21.11
#